data_AF-A0A381PYL3-F1
#
_entry.id   AF-A0A381PYL3-F1
#
_cell.length_a   1.000
_cell.length_b   1.000
_cell.length_c   1.000
_cell.angle_alpha   90.00
_cell.angle_beta   90.00
_cell.angle_gamma   90.00
#
_symmetry.space_group_name_H-M   'P 1'
#
loop_
_entity.id
_entity.type
_entity.pdbx_description
1 polymer ?
#
loop_
_entity_poly.entity_id
_entity_poly.type
_entity_poly.pdbx_seq_one_letter_code
_entity_poly.pdbx_strand_id
1 'polypeptide(L)'
;MLSWSGESFGSRLIDSRTAQINMPPKVIFKPIQRIGGDTGWYAWNWLWRLRGFLDLLFGGVGMRRGRAHFEILRVGDTINFWRVEEHDPNHLLRLTAEMKMPGRAWLEFEVLGNEVSSTIRQTAIFDPVGLLGLVY
;
A
#
# COMPACT_ATOMS: atom_id res chain seq x y z
N MET A 1 -12.88 22.47 -29.84
CA MET A 1 -13.38 21.19 -29.31
C MET A 1 -12.54 20.81 -28.10
N LEU A 2 -13.01 21.09 -26.89
CA LEU A 2 -12.39 20.61 -25.65
C LEU A 2 -12.92 19.19 -25.40
N SER A 3 -12.06 18.18 -25.62
CA SER A 3 -12.35 16.81 -25.22
C SER A 3 -12.19 16.72 -23.70
N TRP A 4 -13.31 16.67 -22.98
CA TRP A 4 -13.32 16.21 -21.60
C TRP A 4 -13.19 14.68 -21.65
N SER A 5 -11.96 14.16 -21.60
CA SER A 5 -11.74 12.74 -21.31
C SER A 5 -11.98 12.51 -19.82
N GLY A 6 -13.24 12.51 -19.41
CA GLY A 6 -13.63 12.12 -18.07
C GLY A 6 -13.41 10.62 -17.92
N GLU A 7 -12.33 10.22 -17.24
CA GLU A 7 -12.18 8.84 -16.80
C GLU A 7 -13.24 8.56 -15.73
N SER A 8 -14.15 7.62 -16.01
CA SER A 8 -15.14 7.18 -15.03
C SER A 8 -14.48 6.21 -14.07
N PHE A 9 -14.30 6.65 -12.82
CA PHE A 9 -13.92 5.79 -11.70
C PHE A 9 -15.16 5.02 -11.24
N GLY A 10 -15.05 3.69 -11.14
CA GLY A 10 -16.11 2.85 -10.58
C GLY A 10 -16.27 3.05 -9.07
N SER A 11 -17.18 2.29 -8.44
CA SER A 11 -17.36 2.33 -6.98
C SER A 11 -16.06 1.95 -6.26
N ARG A 12 -15.54 2.86 -5.44
CA ARG A 12 -14.37 2.64 -4.59
C ARG A 12 -14.59 1.41 -3.69
N LEU A 13 -13.71 0.43 -3.78
CA LEU A 13 -13.67 -0.72 -2.89
C LEU A 13 -12.78 -0.40 -1.69
N ILE A 14 -13.28 -0.64 -0.48
CA ILE A 14 -12.55 -0.40 0.77
C ILE A 14 -12.67 -1.65 1.64
N ASP A 15 -11.53 -2.24 2.02
CA ASP A 15 -11.45 -3.23 3.09
C ASP A 15 -10.64 -2.61 4.24
N SER A 16 -11.25 -2.56 5.43
CA SER A 16 -10.60 -2.03 6.63
C SER A 16 -10.62 -3.07 7.74
N ARG A 17 -9.47 -3.32 8.34
CA ARG A 17 -9.26 -4.29 9.41
C ARG A 17 -8.61 -3.59 10.60
N THR A 18 -9.08 -3.92 11.79
CA THR A 18 -8.64 -3.28 13.03
C THR A 18 -8.22 -4.33 14.04
N ALA A 19 -7.14 -4.08 14.77
CA ALA A 19 -6.73 -4.90 15.92
C ALA A 19 -6.31 -4.03 17.09
N GLN A 20 -6.61 -4.49 18.31
CA GLN A 20 -6.16 -3.85 19.55
C GLN A 20 -4.97 -4.61 20.11
N ILE A 21 -3.96 -3.85 20.56
CA ILE A 21 -2.69 -4.39 21.04
C ILE A 21 -2.28 -3.60 22.29
N ASN A 22 -1.85 -4.31 23.34
CA ASN A 22 -1.37 -3.71 24.59
C ASN A 22 0.09 -3.28 24.48
N MET A 23 0.39 -2.43 23.50
CA MET A 23 1.70 -1.81 23.30
C MET A 23 1.53 -0.38 22.80
N PRO A 24 2.49 0.51 23.07
CA PRO A 24 2.46 1.89 22.58
C PRO A 24 2.63 1.98 21.04
N PRO A 25 2.13 3.04 20.41
CA PRO A 25 2.18 3.21 18.96
C PRO A 25 3.60 3.11 18.39
N LYS A 26 4.59 3.67 19.10
CA LYS A 26 6.00 3.64 18.71
C LYS A 26 6.58 2.23 18.58
N VAL A 27 6.05 1.26 19.31
CA VAL A 27 6.50 -0.13 19.21
C VAL A 27 5.80 -0.83 18.06
N ILE A 28 4.49 -0.60 17.90
CA ILE A 28 3.65 -1.21 16.85
C ILE A 28 3.98 -0.64 15.46
N PHE A 29 4.42 0.60 15.36
CA PHE A 29 4.68 1.25 14.08
C PHE A 29 6.03 0.84 13.46
N LYS A 30 7.00 0.40 14.26
CA LYS A 30 8.29 -0.11 13.76
C LYS A 30 8.16 -1.22 12.72
N PRO A 31 7.36 -2.28 12.93
CA PRO A 31 7.15 -3.31 11.91
C PRO A 31 6.47 -2.74 10.66
N ILE A 32 5.48 -1.85 10.80
CA ILE A 32 4.81 -1.18 9.66
C ILE A 32 5.84 -0.47 8.76
N GLN A 33 6.80 0.24 9.37
CA GLN A 33 7.87 0.92 8.62
C GLN A 33 8.84 -0.04 7.91
N ARG A 34 8.85 -1.32 8.29
CA ARG A 34 9.71 -2.38 7.74
C ARG A 34 9.01 -3.25 6.69
N ILE A 35 7.77 -2.93 6.32
CA ILE A 35 7.04 -3.61 5.24
C ILE A 35 7.79 -3.45 3.92
N GLY A 36 7.99 -4.56 3.19
CA GLY A 36 8.72 -4.61 1.93
C GLY A 36 10.24 -4.68 2.06
N GLY A 37 10.93 -4.96 0.95
CA GLY A 37 12.35 -5.36 0.97
C GLY A 37 12.55 -6.82 1.40
N ASP A 38 13.62 -7.12 2.14
CA ASP A 38 13.97 -8.49 2.58
C ASP A 38 12.99 -9.09 3.61
N THR A 39 12.19 -8.25 4.29
CA THR A 39 11.15 -8.71 5.23
C THR A 39 9.94 -9.33 4.51
N GLY A 40 9.75 -9.03 3.22
CA GLY A 40 8.54 -9.39 2.48
C GLY A 40 7.28 -8.67 2.96
N TRP A 41 6.12 -9.20 2.56
CA TRP A 41 4.81 -8.83 3.09
C TRP A 41 4.40 -9.80 4.21
N TYR A 42 3.70 -9.30 5.22
CA TYR A 42 3.28 -10.09 6.40
C TYR A 42 2.39 -11.29 6.07
N ALA A 43 1.78 -11.32 4.88
CA ALA A 43 1.02 -12.47 4.37
C ALA A 43 1.17 -12.63 2.85
N TRP A 44 1.08 -13.88 2.39
CA TRP A 44 0.85 -14.26 1.00
C TRP A 44 1.93 -13.78 0.01
N ASN A 45 3.20 -13.83 0.42
CA ASN A 45 4.37 -13.50 -0.40
C ASN A 45 4.38 -14.18 -1.80
N TRP A 46 3.80 -15.37 -1.92
CA TRP A 46 3.68 -16.09 -3.19
C TRP A 46 2.68 -15.43 -4.16
N LEU A 47 1.59 -14.84 -3.65
CA LEU A 47 0.57 -14.16 -4.45
C LEU A 47 1.14 -12.85 -5.01
N TRP A 48 1.95 -12.15 -4.21
CA TRP A 48 2.70 -10.96 -4.63
C TRP A 48 3.81 -11.28 -5.63
N ARG A 49 4.46 -12.45 -5.51
CA ARG A 49 5.39 -12.97 -6.55
C ARG A 49 4.69 -13.24 -7.86
N LEU A 50 3.53 -13.90 -7.83
CA LEU A 50 2.73 -14.19 -9.01
C LEU A 50 2.23 -12.90 -9.68
N ARG A 51 1.76 -11.92 -8.88
CA ARG A 51 1.34 -10.63 -9.40
C ARG A 51 2.49 -9.81 -10.00
N GLY A 52 3.67 -9.84 -9.38
CA GLY A 52 4.88 -9.21 -9.92
C GLY A 52 5.37 -9.85 -11.22
N PHE A 53 5.15 -11.16 -11.40
CA PHE A 53 5.39 -11.86 -12.66
C PHE A 53 4.37 -11.47 -13.74
N LEU A 54 3.08 -11.35 -13.39
CA LEU A 54 2.05 -10.86 -14.30
C LEU A 54 2.31 -9.41 -14.72
N ASP A 55 2.76 -8.54 -13.81
CA ASP A 55 3.15 -7.17 -14.15
C ASP A 55 4.29 -7.13 -15.17
N LEU A 56 5.29 -8.03 -15.04
CA LEU A 56 6.38 -8.17 -16.01
C LEU A 56 5.87 -8.59 -17.40
N LEU A 57 4.89 -9.49 -17.46
CA LEU A 57 4.26 -9.98 -18.70
C LEU A 57 3.46 -8.90 -19.44
N PHE A 58 2.89 -7.93 -18.73
CA PHE A 58 2.14 -6.79 -19.32
C PHE A 58 3.00 -5.52 -19.51
N GLY A 59 4.33 -5.64 -19.45
CA GLY A 59 5.26 -4.52 -19.67
C GLY A 59 5.24 -3.50 -18.52
N GLY A 60 4.99 -3.96 -17.30
CA GLY A 60 5.21 -3.28 -16.05
C GLY A 60 6.63 -3.50 -15.50
N VAL A 61 6.92 -2.90 -14.36
CA VAL A 61 8.28 -2.83 -13.79
C VAL A 61 8.69 -4.12 -13.07
N GLY A 62 7.72 -5.00 -12.76
CA GLY A 62 7.92 -6.21 -11.96
C GLY A 62 8.29 -5.92 -10.50
N MET A 63 8.83 -6.91 -9.79
CA MET A 63 9.38 -6.74 -8.42
C MET A 63 10.78 -6.08 -8.38
N ARG A 64 11.18 -5.39 -9.45
CA ARG A 64 12.51 -4.77 -9.56
C ARG A 64 12.49 -3.35 -9.01
N ARG A 65 12.44 -3.22 -7.69
CA ARG A 65 12.99 -2.06 -6.97
C ARG A 65 13.12 -2.44 -5.49
N GLY A 66 14.28 -3.02 -5.18
CA GLY A 66 14.73 -3.16 -3.80
C GLY A 66 14.80 -1.80 -3.12
N ARG A 67 14.70 -1.82 -1.79
CA ARG A 67 14.66 -0.63 -0.93
C ARG A 67 16.06 -0.03 -0.81
N ALA A 68 16.18 1.30 -0.94
CA ALA A 68 17.46 1.98 -0.75
C ALA A 68 17.87 2.10 0.74
N HIS A 69 16.90 2.27 1.66
CA HIS A 69 17.17 2.43 3.10
C HIS A 69 16.13 1.74 3.97
N PHE A 70 16.58 0.82 4.83
CA PHE A 70 15.73 -0.06 5.65
C PHE A 70 15.16 0.62 6.92
N GLU A 71 15.76 1.73 7.37
CA GLU A 71 15.46 2.30 8.69
C GLU A 71 14.60 3.57 8.68
N ILE A 72 14.57 4.31 7.57
CA ILE A 72 13.83 5.59 7.48
C ILE A 72 13.01 5.56 6.20
N LEU A 73 11.69 5.60 6.34
CA LEU A 73 10.77 5.89 5.24
C LEU A 73 10.65 7.40 5.10
N ARG A 74 10.63 7.87 3.86
CA ARG A 74 10.31 9.25 3.50
C ARG A 74 9.20 9.25 2.47
N VAL A 75 8.40 10.31 2.49
CA VAL A 75 7.43 10.57 1.41
C VAL A 75 8.17 10.59 0.08
N GLY A 76 7.62 9.87 -0.90
CA GLY A 76 8.22 9.66 -2.22
C GLY A 76 9.09 8.41 -2.35
N ASP A 77 9.50 7.77 -1.25
CA ASP A 77 10.25 6.51 -1.31
C ASP A 77 9.42 5.42 -1.99
N THR A 78 10.09 4.57 -2.77
CA THR A 78 9.44 3.44 -3.44
C THR A 78 9.77 2.13 -2.73
N ILE A 79 8.73 1.36 -2.41
CA ILE A 79 8.80 0.04 -1.80
C ILE A 79 8.23 -0.98 -2.80
N ASN A 80 9.09 -1.63 -3.58
CA ASN A 80 8.71 -2.48 -4.71
C ASN A 80 7.86 -1.70 -5.74
N PHE A 81 6.54 -1.83 -5.67
CA PHE A 81 5.54 -1.22 -6.54
C PHE A 81 4.63 -0.22 -5.82
N TRP A 82 4.97 0.14 -4.57
CA TRP A 82 4.29 1.16 -3.81
C TRP A 82 5.16 2.40 -3.69
N ARG A 83 4.56 3.58 -3.76
CA ARG A 83 5.17 4.85 -3.36
C ARG A 83 4.63 5.26 -2.01
N VAL A 84 5.50 5.70 -1.11
CA VAL A 84 5.08 6.37 0.13
C VAL A 84 4.44 7.70 -0.26
N GLU A 85 3.12 7.78 -0.09
CA GLU A 85 2.35 8.99 -0.35
C GLU A 85 2.31 9.87 0.89
N GLU A 86 2.17 9.27 2.07
CA GLU A 86 2.11 9.97 3.34
C GLU A 86 2.80 9.15 4.42
N HIS A 87 3.56 9.83 5.29
CA HIS A 87 4.25 9.18 6.40
C HIS A 87 4.28 10.12 7.60
N ASP A 88 3.51 9.79 8.63
CA ASP A 88 3.54 10.40 9.96
C ASP A 88 4.09 9.36 10.97
N PRO A 89 5.31 9.55 11.50
CA PRO A 89 5.92 8.62 12.43
C PRO A 89 5.02 8.24 13.62
N ASN A 90 4.86 6.93 13.83
CA ASN A 90 4.04 6.32 14.89
C ASN A 90 2.53 6.46 14.73
N HIS A 91 2.04 7.11 13.66
CA HIS A 91 0.62 7.37 13.46
C HIS A 91 0.09 6.88 12.11
N LEU A 92 0.74 7.23 10.99
CA LEU A 92 0.20 6.97 9.66
C LEU A 92 1.29 6.59 8.66
N LEU A 93 1.04 5.55 7.88
CA LEU A 93 1.77 5.27 6.65
C LEU A 93 0.77 4.98 5.53
N ARG A 94 0.76 5.82 4.50
CA ARG A 94 -0.03 5.60 3.28
C ARG A 94 0.89 5.30 2.11
N LEU A 95 0.56 4.22 1.42
CA LEU A 95 1.24 3.73 0.24
C LEU A 95 0.28 3.78 -0.94
N THR A 96 0.76 4.29 -2.09
CA THR A 96 0.00 4.31 -3.35
C THR A 96 0.65 3.38 -4.35
N ALA A 97 -0.15 2.53 -5.00
CA ALA A 97 0.38 1.58 -5.98
C ALA A 97 0.77 2.30 -7.28
N GLU A 98 2.00 2.07 -7.75
CA GLU A 98 2.54 2.61 -9.01
C GLU A 98 2.46 1.60 -10.17
N MET A 99 1.98 0.38 -9.92
CA MET A 99 1.90 -0.64 -10.97
C MET A 99 0.83 -0.33 -12.00
N LYS A 100 1.00 -0.87 -13.22
CA LYS A 100 -0.06 -0.84 -14.23
C LYS A 100 -1.21 -1.73 -13.77
N MET A 101 -2.33 -1.10 -13.47
CA MET A 101 -3.59 -1.75 -13.17
C MET A 101 -4.74 -0.86 -13.65
N PRO A 102 -5.92 -1.43 -13.94
CA PRO A 102 -7.09 -0.68 -14.41
C PRO A 102 -7.74 0.07 -13.22
N GLY A 103 -6.98 0.94 -12.56
CA GLY A 103 -7.39 1.63 -11.35
C GLY A 103 -6.25 2.22 -10.54
N ARG A 104 -6.59 2.77 -9.38
CA ARG A 104 -5.66 3.26 -8.36
C ARG A 104 -5.88 2.49 -7.07
N ALA A 105 -4.82 2.24 -6.31
CA ALA A 105 -4.91 1.49 -5.07
C ALA A 105 -4.05 2.15 -4.01
N TRP A 106 -4.56 2.15 -2.79
CA TRP A 106 -3.86 2.61 -1.62
C TRP A 106 -3.86 1.52 -0.57
N LEU A 107 -2.78 1.49 0.19
CA LEU A 107 -2.69 0.73 1.41
C LEU A 107 -2.28 1.67 2.53
N GLU A 108 -3.12 1.76 3.54
CA GLU A 108 -2.95 2.65 4.66
C GLU A 108 -2.83 1.86 5.96
N PHE A 109 -1.88 2.27 6.79
CA PHE A 109 -1.71 1.81 8.15
C PHE A 109 -1.82 2.98 9.10
N GLU A 110 -2.80 2.93 9.98
CA GLU A 110 -2.98 3.88 11.07
C GLU A 110 -2.72 3.20 12.41
N VAL A 111 -2.08 3.92 13.34
CA VAL A 111 -1.92 3.47 14.71
C VAL A 111 -2.35 4.60 15.64
N LEU A 112 -3.36 4.34 16.44
CA LEU A 112 -3.92 5.28 17.42
C LEU A 112 -3.87 4.67 18.80
N GLY A 113 -3.31 5.36 19.78
CA GLY A 113 -3.11 4.79 21.11
C GLY A 113 -2.43 5.73 22.08
N ASN A 114 -2.12 5.19 23.24
CA ASN A 114 -1.34 5.84 24.30
C ASN A 114 -0.11 4.99 24.65
N GLU A 115 0.59 5.31 25.74
CA GLU A 115 1.81 4.61 26.15
C GLU A 115 1.59 3.12 26.54
N VAL A 116 0.34 2.67 26.69
CA VAL A 116 -0.01 1.33 27.22
C VAL A 116 -0.74 0.47 26.18
N SER A 117 -1.59 1.07 25.35
CA SER A 117 -2.35 0.33 24.34
C SER A 117 -2.56 1.14 23.07
N SER A 118 -2.67 0.42 21.96
CA SER A 118 -2.98 1.00 20.65
C SER A 118 -3.95 0.16 19.86
N THR A 119 -4.63 0.83 18.95
CA THR A 119 -5.44 0.25 17.89
C THR A 119 -4.70 0.45 16.58
N ILE A 120 -4.39 -0.65 15.89
CA ILE A 120 -3.88 -0.62 14.53
C ILE A 120 -5.06 -0.78 13.57
N ARG A 121 -5.14 0.08 12.56
CA ARG A 121 -6.05 -0.03 11.44
C ARG A 121 -5.25 -0.22 10.16
N GLN A 122 -5.60 -1.23 9.38
CA GLN A 122 -5.13 -1.40 8.02
C GLN A 122 -6.31 -1.15 7.09
N THR A 123 -6.15 -0.25 6.12
CA THR A 123 -7.17 0.03 5.11
C THR A 123 -6.59 -0.18 3.72
N ALA A 124 -7.16 -1.11 2.96
CA ALA A 124 -6.89 -1.30 1.54
C ALA A 124 -7.99 -0.62 0.73
N ILE A 125 -7.61 0.28 -0.17
CA ILE A 125 -8.53 1.05 -1.01
C ILE A 125 -8.21 0.75 -2.46
N PHE A 126 -9.23 0.49 -3.28
CA PHE A 126 -9.10 0.33 -4.73
C PHE A 126 -10.16 1.14 -5.46
N ASP A 127 -9.70 2.05 -6.31
CA ASP A 127 -10.51 2.85 -7.23
C ASP A 127 -10.37 2.27 -8.64
N PRO A 128 -11.29 1.40 -9.08
CA PRO A 128 -11.25 0.87 -10.44
C PRO A 128 -11.50 1.97 -11.47
N VAL A 129 -10.81 1.91 -12.61
CA VAL A 129 -11.03 2.78 -13.76
C VAL A 129 -11.47 1.94 -14.96
N GLY A 130 -12.63 2.27 -15.53
CA GLY A 130 -13.19 1.57 -16.70
C GLY A 130 -13.72 0.16 -16.43
N LEU A 131 -14.29 -0.47 -17.47
CA LEU A 131 -14.94 -1.79 -17.39
C LEU A 131 -13.99 -2.93 -16.97
N LEU A 132 -12.70 -2.83 -17.30
CA LEU A 132 -11.68 -3.82 -16.90
C LEU A 132 -11.37 -3.77 -15.40
N GLY A 133 -11.59 -2.63 -14.73
CA GLY A 133 -11.40 -2.50 -13.28
C GLY A 133 -12.53 -3.13 -12.46
N LEU A 134 -13.72 -3.32 -13.05
CA LEU A 134 -14.87 -3.94 -12.38
C LEU A 134 -14.83 -5.48 -12.38
N VAL A 135 -14.01 -6.08 -13.25
CA VAL A 135 -13.87 -7.55 -13.39
C VAL A 135 -12.63 -8.09 -12.62
N TYR A 136 -11.73 -7.20 -12.18
CA TYR A 136 -10.55 -7.56 -11.38
C TYR A 136 -10.92 -7.83 -9.91
#